data_AF-A0A833GLQ6-F1
#
_entry.id   AF-A0A833GLQ6-F1
#
_cell.length_a   1.000
_cell.length_b   1.000
_cell.length_c   1.000
_cell.angle_alpha   90.00
_cell.angle_beta   90.00
_cell.angle_gamma   90.00
#
_symmetry.space_group_name_H-M   'P 1'
#
loop_
_entity.id
_entity.type
_entity.pdbx_description
1 polymer ?
#
loop_
_entity_poly.entity_id
_entity_poly.type
_entity_poly.pdbx_seq_one_letter_code
_entity_poly.pdbx_strand_id
1 'polypeptide(L)'
;MNITLDASEFSQLAAFWERAPDLTRAALGDAVERIDAELGATLRRDLPAGAGRSAGLRNSIHHEEAALADTVIGMVYSTMPYAAYVEFGTRPHRVSAEGIQSLADWVQAKFNEDEGTATGIAHAIAWKIRRQGTPANPVWQRTWEGAQPRIRATLEVAMRRIADALAGGGA
;
A
#
# COMPACT_ATOMS: atom_id res chain seq x y z
N MET A 1 9.62 -13.14 -1.23
CA MET A 1 8.25 -13.13 -1.76
C MET A 1 8.16 -14.18 -2.85
N ASN A 2 7.47 -15.29 -2.61
CA ASN A 2 7.22 -16.31 -3.64
C ASN A 2 5.80 -16.10 -4.15
N ILE A 3 5.68 -15.59 -5.37
CA ILE A 3 4.40 -15.50 -6.06
C ILE A 3 4.27 -16.78 -6.87
N THR A 4 3.34 -17.65 -6.48
CA THR A 4 3.02 -18.88 -7.20
C THR A 4 1.83 -18.56 -8.10
N LEU A 5 2.06 -18.50 -9.41
CA LEU A 5 1.02 -18.24 -10.40
C LEU A 5 0.78 -19.55 -11.18
N ASP A 6 -0.47 -19.94 -11.34
CA ASP A 6 -0.83 -21.15 -12.07
C ASP A 6 -0.76 -20.87 -13.58
N ALA A 7 0.06 -21.64 -14.30
CA ALA A 7 0.26 -21.49 -15.75
C ALA A 7 -1.05 -21.62 -16.56
N SER A 8 -2.05 -22.33 -16.04
CA SER A 8 -3.35 -22.51 -16.69
C SER A 8 -4.23 -21.25 -16.66
N GLU A 9 -4.07 -20.39 -15.65
CA GLU A 9 -4.77 -19.10 -15.58
C GLU A 9 -4.27 -18.15 -16.68
N PHE A 10 -2.99 -18.23 -17.07
CA PHE A 10 -2.42 -17.40 -18.12
C PHE A 10 -2.88 -17.77 -19.52
N SER A 11 -3.07 -19.05 -19.83
CA SER A 11 -3.50 -19.47 -21.16
C SER A 11 -4.97 -19.10 -21.41
N GLN A 12 -5.82 -19.21 -20.39
CA GLN A 12 -7.21 -18.77 -20.48
C GLN A 12 -7.32 -17.25 -20.62
N LEU A 13 -6.52 -16.51 -19.85
CA LEU A 13 -6.51 -15.05 -19.91
C LEU A 13 -6.02 -14.53 -21.29
N ALA A 14 -4.98 -15.14 -21.86
CA ALA A 14 -4.52 -14.80 -23.21
C ALA A 14 -5.64 -14.97 -24.26
N ALA A 15 -6.39 -16.09 -24.20
CA ALA A 15 -7.51 -16.32 -25.10
C ALA A 15 -8.65 -15.30 -24.92
N PHE A 16 -8.87 -14.79 -23.71
CA PHE A 16 -9.84 -13.72 -23.46
C PHE A 16 -9.41 -12.41 -24.10
N TRP A 17 -8.15 -12.02 -23.95
CA TRP A 17 -7.60 -10.82 -24.59
C TRP A 17 -7.67 -10.86 -26.11
N GLU A 18 -7.44 -12.03 -26.73
CA GLU A 18 -7.56 -12.20 -28.17
C GLU A 18 -9.01 -12.11 -28.66
N ARG A 19 -9.95 -12.75 -27.94
CA ARG A 19 -11.35 -12.88 -28.40
C ARG A 19 -12.22 -11.69 -28.07
N ALA A 20 -12.00 -11.06 -26.92
CA ALA A 20 -12.78 -9.91 -26.46
C ALA A 20 -11.90 -8.97 -25.60
N PRO A 21 -10.97 -8.24 -26.24
CA PRO A 21 -10.03 -7.38 -25.53
C PRO A 21 -10.72 -6.30 -24.68
N ASP A 22 -11.79 -5.67 -25.19
CA ASP A 22 -12.47 -4.59 -24.47
C ASP A 22 -13.25 -5.10 -23.25
N LEU A 23 -13.92 -6.25 -23.39
CA LEU A 23 -14.59 -6.93 -22.27
C LEU A 23 -13.58 -7.35 -21.20
N THR A 24 -12.47 -7.94 -21.63
CA THR A 24 -11.40 -8.40 -20.74
C THR A 24 -10.79 -7.22 -19.99
N ARG A 25 -10.50 -6.13 -20.70
CA ARG A 25 -9.98 -4.90 -20.13
C ARG A 25 -10.93 -4.29 -19.10
N ALA A 26 -12.22 -4.19 -19.43
CA ALA A 26 -13.21 -3.64 -18.51
C ALA A 26 -13.35 -4.50 -17.25
N ALA A 27 -13.53 -5.83 -17.40
CA ALA A 27 -13.74 -6.72 -16.27
C ALA A 27 -12.52 -6.80 -15.34
N LEU A 28 -11.31 -6.83 -15.89
CA LEU A 28 -10.08 -6.79 -15.11
C LEU A 28 -9.80 -5.41 -14.52
N GLY A 29 -10.09 -4.33 -15.26
CA GLY A 29 -10.05 -2.96 -14.76
C GLY A 29 -10.87 -2.80 -13.48
N ASP A 30 -12.14 -3.16 -13.53
CA ASP A 30 -13.05 -3.12 -12.38
C ASP A 30 -12.57 -3.98 -11.21
N ALA A 31 -11.92 -5.13 -11.50
CA ALA A 31 -11.38 -6.01 -10.48
C ALA A 31 -10.18 -5.39 -9.77
N VAL A 32 -9.25 -4.84 -10.55
CA VAL A 32 -8.02 -4.18 -10.06
C VAL A 32 -8.36 -2.93 -9.26
N GLU A 33 -9.25 -2.07 -9.76
CA GLU A 33 -9.68 -0.85 -9.04
C GLU A 33 -10.26 -1.21 -7.65
N ARG A 34 -11.09 -2.26 -7.57
CA ARG A 34 -11.64 -2.73 -6.28
C ARG A 34 -10.54 -3.26 -5.35
N ILE A 35 -9.59 -4.02 -5.88
CA ILE A 35 -8.45 -4.52 -5.10
C ILE A 35 -7.66 -3.33 -4.55
N ASP A 36 -7.31 -2.37 -5.38
CA ASP A 36 -6.48 -1.22 -5.03
C ASP A 36 -7.15 -0.25 -4.07
N ALA A 37 -8.45 0.00 -4.26
CA ALA A 37 -9.26 0.78 -3.31
C ALA A 37 -9.25 0.14 -1.91
N GLU A 38 -9.37 -1.20 -1.84
CA GLU A 38 -9.44 -1.91 -0.58
C GLU A 38 -8.07 -2.08 0.09
N LEU A 39 -7.01 -2.34 -0.68
CA LEU A 39 -5.63 -2.29 -0.20
C LEU A 39 -5.30 -0.89 0.34
N GLY A 40 -5.65 0.15 -0.41
CA GLY A 40 -5.50 1.54 0.02
C GLY A 40 -6.26 1.84 1.31
N ALA A 41 -7.50 1.38 1.46
CA ALA A 41 -8.27 1.54 2.70
C ALA A 41 -7.62 0.81 3.88
N THR A 42 -7.12 -0.40 3.66
CA THR A 42 -6.41 -1.21 4.67
C THR A 42 -5.14 -0.52 5.13
N LEU A 43 -4.30 -0.04 4.19
CA LEU A 43 -3.11 0.74 4.49
C LEU A 43 -3.45 2.00 5.30
N ARG A 44 -4.46 2.76 4.89
CA ARG A 44 -4.88 3.96 5.62
C ARG A 44 -5.30 3.66 7.05
N ARG A 45 -5.98 2.54 7.29
CA ARG A 45 -6.38 2.11 8.63
C ARG A 45 -5.16 1.76 9.50
N ASP A 46 -4.23 0.98 8.94
CA ASP A 46 -3.17 0.34 9.72
C ASP A 46 -1.89 1.19 9.84
N LEU A 47 -1.74 2.21 8.99
CA LEU A 47 -0.62 3.15 9.06
C LEU A 47 -0.70 4.07 10.28
N PRO A 48 0.46 4.45 10.87
CA PRO A 48 0.50 5.42 11.96
C PRO A 48 -0.12 6.76 11.55
N ALA A 49 -0.87 7.37 12.46
CA ALA A 49 -1.30 8.77 12.30
C ALA A 49 -0.13 9.72 12.60
N GLY A 50 0.03 10.75 11.76
CA GLY A 50 0.98 11.84 11.99
C GLY A 50 0.51 12.82 13.07
N ALA A 51 1.38 13.76 13.44
CA ALA A 51 0.99 14.91 14.26
C ALA A 51 0.07 15.82 13.42
N GLY A 52 -1.13 16.10 13.93
CA GLY A 52 -2.20 16.77 13.17
C GLY A 52 -2.94 15.79 12.26
N ARG A 53 -4.18 15.44 12.62
CA ARG A 53 -5.00 14.35 12.01
C ARG A 53 -5.16 14.41 10.47
N SER A 54 -4.84 15.55 9.85
CA SER A 54 -4.94 15.82 8.41
C SER A 54 -3.62 15.67 7.62
N ALA A 55 -2.45 15.61 8.27
CA ALA A 55 -1.16 15.48 7.60
C ALA A 55 -0.47 14.14 7.96
N GLY A 56 0.25 13.54 7.00
CA GLY A 56 1.13 12.39 7.25
C GLY A 56 0.89 11.17 6.37
N LEU A 57 1.71 10.13 6.60
CA LEU A 57 1.83 8.93 5.77
C LEU A 57 0.51 8.22 5.47
N ARG A 58 -0.42 8.24 6.43
CA ARG A 58 -1.76 7.69 6.24
C ARG A 58 -2.50 8.37 5.08
N ASN A 59 -2.43 9.69 4.97
CA ASN A 59 -3.19 10.45 3.98
C ASN A 59 -2.45 10.57 2.63
N SER A 60 -1.20 10.07 2.55
CA SER A 60 -0.42 10.05 1.31
C SER A 60 -0.55 8.76 0.52
N ILE A 61 -1.48 7.88 0.89
CA ILE A 61 -1.75 6.66 0.14
C ILE A 61 -2.60 7.01 -1.08
N HIS A 62 -2.12 6.61 -2.24
CA HIS A 62 -2.78 6.75 -3.53
C HIS A 62 -2.86 5.39 -4.21
N HIS A 63 -3.78 5.26 -5.14
CA HIS A 63 -3.76 4.20 -6.12
C HIS A 63 -3.89 4.78 -7.52
N GLU A 64 -3.31 4.08 -8.49
CA GLU A 64 -3.49 4.37 -9.90
C GLU A 64 -3.56 3.07 -10.69
N GLU A 65 -4.48 3.03 -11.64
CA GLU A 65 -4.70 1.93 -12.54
C GLU A 65 -4.33 2.34 -13.97
N ALA A 66 -3.60 1.47 -14.65
CA ALA A 66 -3.27 1.63 -16.05
C ALA A 66 -3.65 0.36 -16.81
N ALA A 67 -4.52 0.53 -17.81
CA ALA A 67 -4.75 -0.50 -18.81
C ALA A 67 -3.74 -0.32 -19.95
N LEU A 68 -2.92 -1.33 -20.18
CA LEU A 68 -2.11 -1.46 -21.40
C LEU A 68 -2.83 -2.37 -22.39
N ALA A 69 -2.22 -2.63 -23.54
CA ALA A 69 -2.85 -3.37 -24.64
C ALA A 69 -3.49 -4.68 -24.19
N ASP A 70 -2.74 -5.51 -23.46
CA ASP A 70 -3.08 -6.88 -23.05
C ASP A 70 -2.95 -7.10 -21.53
N THR A 71 -2.89 -6.02 -20.76
CA THR A 71 -2.75 -6.11 -19.30
C THR A 71 -3.40 -4.95 -18.58
N VAL A 72 -3.77 -5.19 -17.32
CA VAL A 72 -4.24 -4.16 -16.38
C VAL A 72 -3.28 -4.18 -15.20
N ILE A 73 -2.68 -3.02 -14.91
CA ILE A 73 -1.75 -2.83 -13.81
C ILE A 73 -2.42 -1.93 -12.78
N GLY A 74 -2.47 -2.39 -11.54
CA GLY A 74 -2.85 -1.60 -10.38
C GLY A 74 -1.65 -1.32 -9.49
N MET A 75 -1.57 -0.12 -8.94
CA MET A 75 -0.49 0.28 -8.03
C MET A 75 -1.05 1.03 -6.85
N VAL A 76 -0.69 0.59 -5.64
CA VAL A 76 -1.00 1.30 -4.39
C VAL A 76 0.31 1.78 -3.75
N TYR A 77 0.48 3.08 -3.61
CA TYR A 77 1.76 3.68 -3.23
C TYR A 77 1.59 4.87 -2.29
N SER A 78 2.72 5.30 -1.71
CA SER A 78 2.82 6.54 -0.94
C SER A 78 3.70 7.54 -1.67
N THR A 79 3.29 8.81 -1.69
CA THR A 79 4.11 9.92 -2.19
C THR A 79 5.14 10.43 -1.17
N MET A 80 5.09 9.94 0.08
CA MET A 80 5.99 10.38 1.14
C MET A 80 7.34 9.64 1.08
N PRO A 81 8.48 10.35 0.93
CA PRO A 81 9.80 9.71 0.83
C PRO A 81 10.16 8.84 2.04
N TYR A 82 9.68 9.20 3.23
CA TYR A 82 9.97 8.47 4.46
C TYR A 82 9.13 7.19 4.64
N ALA A 83 8.18 6.90 3.75
CA ALA A 83 7.37 5.67 3.79
C ALA A 83 8.24 4.41 3.83
N ALA A 84 9.32 4.38 3.04
CA ALA A 84 10.26 3.27 3.01
C ALA A 84 10.93 3.04 4.37
N TYR A 85 11.24 4.11 5.12
CA TYR A 85 11.84 3.99 6.45
C TYR A 85 10.85 3.49 7.51
N VAL A 86 9.54 3.69 7.29
CA VAL A 86 8.51 3.08 8.14
C VAL A 86 8.40 1.60 7.83
N GLU A 87 8.36 1.22 6.55
CA GLU A 87 8.24 -0.18 6.14
C GLU A 87 9.44 -1.02 6.55
N PHE A 88 10.66 -0.52 6.29
CA PHE A 88 11.89 -1.30 6.44
C PHE A 88 12.70 -0.94 7.69
N GLY A 89 12.33 0.12 8.40
CA GLY A 89 13.13 0.66 9.50
C GLY A 89 14.38 1.38 9.00
N THR A 90 15.26 1.73 9.93
CA THR A 90 16.54 2.39 9.65
C THR A 90 17.65 1.81 10.49
N ARG A 91 18.88 1.86 9.96
CA ARG A 91 20.09 1.60 10.77
C ARG A 91 20.33 2.74 11.75
N PRO A 92 21.12 2.53 12.81
CA PRO A 92 21.54 3.61 13.70
C PRO A 92 22.13 4.80 12.94
N HIS A 93 21.60 6.00 13.16
CA HIS A 93 22.02 7.21 12.47
C HIS A 93 21.79 8.47 13.32
N ARG A 94 22.49 9.56 13.01
CA ARG A 94 22.28 10.83 13.71
C ARG A 94 20.98 11.48 13.24
N VAL A 95 20.18 11.96 14.18
CA VAL A 95 19.02 12.82 13.91
C VAL A 95 19.51 14.27 13.79
N SER A 96 19.04 15.01 12.79
CA SER A 96 19.34 16.43 12.61
C SER A 96 18.68 17.28 13.69
N ALA A 97 19.10 18.54 13.85
CA ALA A 97 18.44 19.48 14.76
C ALA A 97 16.96 19.67 14.40
N GLU A 98 16.65 19.82 13.11
CA GLU A 98 15.28 19.89 12.61
C GLU A 98 14.48 18.63 12.95
N GLY A 99 15.07 17.44 12.81
CA GLY A 99 14.42 16.19 13.18
C GLY A 99 14.14 16.07 14.67
N ILE A 100 15.00 16.62 15.53
CA ILE A 100 14.74 16.69 16.98
C ILE A 100 13.56 17.62 17.26
N GLN A 101 13.47 18.77 16.58
CA GLN A 101 12.32 19.67 16.71
C GLN A 101 11.03 18.98 16.28
N SER A 102 11.02 18.30 15.13
CA SER A 102 9.83 17.55 14.67
C SER A 102 9.41 16.45 15.65
N LEU A 103 10.37 15.83 16.34
CA LEU A 103 10.07 14.87 17.42
C LEU A 103 9.46 15.56 18.62
N ALA A 104 9.92 16.75 19.01
CA ALA A 104 9.35 17.52 20.11
C ALA A 104 7.89 17.91 19.80
N ASP A 105 7.63 18.44 18.60
CA ASP A 105 6.27 18.81 18.15
C ASP A 105 5.33 17.59 18.17
N TRP A 106 5.83 16.44 17.72
CA TRP A 106 5.09 15.17 17.77
C TRP A 106 4.81 14.72 19.21
N VAL A 107 5.79 14.86 20.13
CA VAL A 107 5.62 14.53 21.55
C VAL A 107 4.54 15.43 22.16
N GLN A 108 4.58 16.74 21.92
CA GLN A 108 3.55 17.67 22.40
C GLN A 108 2.17 17.27 21.87
N ALA A 109 2.06 17.02 20.56
CA ALA A 109 0.78 16.67 19.94
C ALA A 109 0.23 15.32 20.44
N LYS A 110 1.12 14.37 20.77
CA LYS A 110 0.72 13.02 21.18
C LYS A 110 0.44 12.88 22.67
N PHE A 111 1.22 13.55 23.50
CA PHE A 111 1.21 13.38 24.95
C PHE A 111 0.69 14.61 25.69
N ASN A 112 0.44 15.73 24.98
CA ASN A 112 -0.02 16.99 25.55
C ASN A 112 0.92 17.54 26.64
N GLU A 113 2.22 17.37 26.42
CA GLU A 113 3.30 17.83 27.30
C GLU A 113 3.71 19.27 26.97
N ASP A 114 4.32 19.96 27.93
CA ASP A 114 4.93 21.27 27.70
C ASP A 114 6.19 21.18 26.82
N GLU A 115 6.62 22.32 26.26
CA GLU A 115 7.76 22.43 25.34
C GLU A 115 9.09 21.92 25.93
N GLY A 116 9.35 22.20 27.22
CA GLY A 116 10.58 21.77 27.87
C GLY A 116 10.62 20.25 28.02
N THR A 117 9.54 19.68 28.53
CA THR A 117 9.38 18.22 28.67
C THR A 117 9.44 17.53 27.31
N ALA A 118 8.75 18.07 26.31
CA ALA A 118 8.73 17.50 24.96
C ALA A 118 10.10 17.50 24.29
N THR A 119 10.88 18.58 24.46
CA THR A 119 12.26 18.68 23.96
C THR A 119 13.16 17.64 24.62
N GLY A 120 13.02 17.45 25.94
CA GLY A 120 13.77 16.41 26.68
C GLY A 120 13.48 15.01 26.15
N ILE A 121 12.21 14.68 25.92
CA ILE A 121 11.78 13.39 25.34
C ILE A 121 12.31 13.25 23.90
N ALA A 122 12.24 14.31 23.09
CA ALA A 122 12.74 14.31 21.72
C ALA A 122 14.24 13.98 21.65
N HIS A 123 15.05 14.55 22.54
CA HIS A 123 16.47 14.21 22.65
C HIS A 123 16.69 12.74 23.04
N ALA A 124 15.88 12.20 23.96
CA ALA A 124 15.97 10.79 24.34
C ALA A 124 15.61 9.86 23.18
N ILE A 125 14.57 10.19 22.40
CA ILE A 125 14.20 9.46 21.17
C ILE A 125 15.33 9.53 20.15
N ALA A 126 15.87 10.72 19.89
CA ALA A 126 16.97 10.92 18.94
C ALA A 126 18.23 10.12 19.35
N TRP A 127 18.51 10.04 20.65
CA TRP A 127 19.62 9.23 21.16
C TRP A 127 19.37 7.73 20.97
N LYS A 128 18.13 7.27 21.15
CA LYS A 128 17.76 5.88 20.87
C LYS A 128 17.90 5.55 19.39
N ILE A 129 17.40 6.40 18.49
CA ILE A 129 17.57 6.27 17.03
C ILE A 129 19.06 6.23 16.67
N ARG A 130 19.88 7.07 17.29
CA ARG A 130 21.33 7.07 17.08
C ARG A 130 22.02 5.78 17.47
N ARG A 131 21.52 5.07 18.50
CA ARG A 131 22.13 3.84 18.99
C ARG A 131 21.57 2.59 18.33
N GLN A 132 20.28 2.59 17.99
CA GLN A 132 19.54 1.38 17.60
C GLN A 132 18.90 1.48 16.22
N GLY A 133 18.79 2.69 15.66
CA GLY A 133 17.98 2.95 14.47
C GLY A 133 16.49 2.95 14.80
N THR A 134 15.66 2.75 13.78
CA THR A 134 14.22 2.57 13.93
C THR A 134 13.82 1.16 13.52
N PRO A 135 12.99 0.46 14.32
CA PRO A 135 12.48 -0.84 13.92
C PRO A 135 11.56 -0.70 12.70
N ALA A 136 11.55 -1.73 11.86
CA ALA A 136 10.62 -1.85 10.76
C ALA A 136 9.17 -1.98 11.26
N ASN A 137 8.24 -1.36 10.55
CA ASN A 137 6.81 -1.59 10.65
C ASN A 137 6.30 -2.00 9.26
N PRO A 138 6.37 -3.29 8.91
CA PRO A 138 6.11 -3.78 7.56
C PRO A 138 4.60 -3.81 7.28
N VAL A 139 3.97 -2.65 7.13
CA VAL A 139 2.52 -2.52 6.92
C VAL A 139 2.15 -2.86 5.48
N TRP A 140 2.97 -2.47 4.50
CA TRP A 140 2.71 -2.81 3.10
C TRP A 140 2.81 -4.31 2.87
N GLN A 141 3.90 -4.92 3.33
CA GLN A 141 4.08 -6.36 3.19
C GLN A 141 2.95 -7.13 3.87
N ARG A 142 2.61 -6.80 5.13
CA ARG A 142 1.51 -7.48 5.84
C ARG A 142 0.16 -7.30 5.16
N THR A 143 -0.11 -6.11 4.63
CA THR A 143 -1.35 -5.82 3.90
C THR A 143 -1.43 -6.65 2.62
N TRP A 144 -0.34 -6.71 1.85
CA TRP A 144 -0.26 -7.50 0.62
C TRP A 144 -0.43 -9.00 0.88
N GLU A 145 0.28 -9.53 1.86
CA GLU A 145 0.24 -10.94 2.24
C GLU A 145 -1.16 -11.34 2.75
N GLY A 146 -1.75 -10.52 3.63
CA GLY A 146 -3.09 -10.76 4.16
C GLY A 146 -4.19 -10.66 3.11
N ALA A 147 -4.00 -9.87 2.06
CA ALA A 147 -4.98 -9.68 1.00
C ALA A 147 -4.93 -10.76 -0.10
N GLN A 148 -3.88 -11.59 -0.17
CA GLN A 148 -3.68 -12.57 -1.26
C GLN A 148 -4.92 -13.45 -1.55
N PRO A 149 -5.60 -14.05 -0.55
CA PRO A 149 -6.75 -14.91 -0.84
C PRO A 149 -7.91 -14.15 -1.49
N ARG A 150 -8.13 -12.90 -1.06
CA ARG A 150 -9.19 -12.05 -1.58
C ARG A 150 -8.86 -11.52 -2.98
N ILE A 151 -7.62 -11.11 -3.21
CA ILE A 151 -7.14 -10.68 -4.54
C ILE A 151 -7.41 -11.79 -5.55
N ARG A 152 -7.02 -13.02 -5.23
CA ARG A 152 -7.27 -14.20 -6.07
C ARG A 152 -8.76 -14.39 -6.34
N ALA A 153 -9.59 -14.39 -5.29
CA ALA A 153 -11.03 -14.56 -5.44
C ALA A 153 -11.68 -13.46 -6.32
N THR A 154 -11.25 -12.21 -6.18
CA THR A 154 -11.75 -11.09 -6.99
C THR A 154 -11.39 -11.27 -8.47
N LEU A 155 -10.16 -11.68 -8.76
CA LEU A 155 -9.71 -11.94 -10.12
C LEU A 155 -10.42 -13.16 -10.74
N GLU A 156 -10.60 -14.24 -9.98
CA GLU A 156 -11.36 -15.41 -10.42
C GLU A 156 -12.81 -15.05 -10.80
N VAL A 157 -13.47 -14.20 -10.00
CA VAL A 157 -14.81 -13.70 -10.33
C VAL A 157 -14.81 -12.90 -11.63
N ALA A 158 -13.79 -12.07 -11.87
CA ALA A 158 -13.66 -11.32 -13.11
C ALA A 158 -13.46 -12.25 -14.32
N MET A 159 -12.59 -13.26 -14.21
CA MET A 159 -12.38 -14.27 -15.26
C MET A 159 -13.66 -15.03 -15.59
N ARG A 160 -14.44 -15.42 -14.58
CA ARG A 160 -15.74 -16.10 -14.79
C ARG A 160 -16.73 -15.21 -15.54
N ARG A 161 -16.82 -13.93 -15.17
CA ARG A 161 -17.68 -12.96 -15.88
C ARG A 161 -17.32 -12.83 -17.36
N ILE A 162 -16.02 -12.81 -17.68
CA ILE A 162 -15.56 -12.77 -19.08
C ILE A 162 -15.98 -14.05 -19.81
N ALA A 163 -15.77 -15.22 -19.18
CA ALA A 163 -16.15 -16.51 -19.75
C ALA A 163 -17.66 -16.60 -20.04
N ASP A 164 -18.50 -16.22 -19.08
CA ASP A 164 -19.97 -16.26 -19.21
C ASP A 164 -20.46 -15.32 -20.32
N ALA A 165 -19.90 -14.12 -20.42
CA ALA A 165 -20.24 -13.16 -21.47
C ALA A 165 -19.83 -13.67 -22.87
N LEU A 166 -18.66 -14.32 -23.00
CA LEU A 166 -18.22 -14.94 -24.25
C LEU A 166 -19.09 -16.15 -24.66
N ALA A 167 -19.64 -16.89 -23.69
CA ALA A 167 -20.54 -18.00 -23.95
C ALA A 167 -21.96 -17.53 -24.33
N GLY A 168 -22.44 -16.44 -23.71
CA GLY A 168 -23.76 -15.86 -23.96
C GLY A 168 -23.87 -15.00 -25.22
N GLY A 169 -22.76 -14.40 -25.69
CA GLY A 169 -22.71 -13.59 -26.91
C GLY A 169 -22.54 -14.39 -28.21
N GLY A 170 -22.53 -15.72 -28.14
CA GLY A 170 -22.39 -16.65 -29.28
C GLY A 170 -23.72 -17.23 -29.80
N ALA A 171 -24.86 -16.61 -29.50
CA ALA A 171 -26.20 -17.02 -29.94
C ALA A 171 -26.82 -15.99 -30.89
#